data_AF-A0A085ZYR1-F1
#
_entry.id   AF-A0A085ZYR1-F1
#
_cell.length_a   1.000
_cell.length_b   1.000
_cell.length_c   1.000
_cell.angle_alpha   90.00
_cell.angle_beta   90.00
_cell.angle_gamma   90.00
#
_symmetry.space_group_name_H-M   'P 1'
#
loop_
_entity.id
_entity.type
_entity.pdbx_description
1 polymer ?
#
loop_
_entity_poly.entity_id
_entity_poly.type
_entity_poly.pdbx_seq_one_letter_code
_entity_poly.pdbx_strand_id
1 'polypeptide(L)'
;MKKNILIIYYSQTGQLEDIVRNIAQPFEARKEEYDVTYYNIRLKEDFPFPWPGDVFFNTFPESYLQIPKEIFPPSDEILNKKYDLVLFGYQVWYLTPSIPIISFLKSGFAERIMKDTDVVTISGTRNMWMLSQEKLKVYLKDLGAKLTGNIALVDRHDNYTSVLTILRWLTTGQKEKSGMLPAAGVSDEEISGSVKYGNIIEKHFSSGNLSVLQPDLVQNGAVEIRPFLVRVEKVGNKIFTIWSNLIIKKKEKRPLLIKFFKVYLMAAIWIISPVVLVLHLLTTPIFWSKRQKQKTYLQGINLK
;
A
#
# COMPACT_ATOMS: atom_id res chain seq x y z
N MET A 1 -31.60 1.07 -11.10
CA MET A 1 -31.16 1.47 -9.74
C MET A 1 -29.68 1.81 -9.83
N LYS A 2 -29.22 2.87 -9.15
CA LYS A 2 -27.79 3.23 -9.12
C LYS A 2 -26.97 2.15 -8.45
N LYS A 3 -25.78 1.89 -8.96
CA LYS A 3 -24.79 0.99 -8.37
C LYS A 3 -23.99 1.75 -7.32
N ASN A 4 -23.83 1.15 -6.14
CA ASN A 4 -23.19 1.81 -5.00
C ASN A 4 -21.69 1.52 -5.01
N ILE A 5 -20.87 2.58 -5.11
CA ILE A 5 -19.41 2.49 -5.12
C ILE A 5 -18.86 3.11 -3.83
N LEU A 6 -18.06 2.36 -3.09
CA LEU A 6 -17.39 2.87 -1.88
C LEU A 6 -15.90 3.05 -2.10
N ILE A 7 -15.39 4.23 -1.84
CA ILE A 7 -13.95 4.52 -1.81
C ILE A 7 -13.53 4.57 -0.36
N ILE A 8 -12.73 3.60 0.08
CA ILE A 8 -12.16 3.56 1.43
C ILE A 8 -10.67 3.85 1.35
N TYR A 9 -10.17 4.77 2.18
CA TYR A 9 -8.74 5.07 2.19
C TYR A 9 -8.28 5.69 3.51
N TYR A 10 -6.98 5.57 3.77
CA TYR A 10 -6.25 6.42 4.71
C TYR A 10 -5.11 7.08 3.95
N SER A 11 -4.97 8.41 4.04
CA SER A 11 -3.89 9.14 3.40
C SER A 11 -3.29 10.14 4.37
N GLN A 12 -2.05 9.90 4.80
CA GLN A 12 -1.38 10.83 5.70
C GLN A 12 -0.89 12.11 4.99
N THR A 13 -0.50 12.01 3.72
CA THR A 13 0.18 13.08 2.98
C THR A 13 -0.66 13.70 1.86
N GLY A 14 -1.91 13.26 1.70
CA GLY A 14 -2.77 13.63 0.57
C GLY A 14 -2.53 12.78 -0.69
N GLN A 15 -1.30 12.32 -0.97
CA GLN A 15 -0.97 11.62 -2.22
C GLN A 15 -1.89 10.43 -2.55
N LEU A 16 -2.24 9.59 -1.56
CA LEU A 16 -3.12 8.46 -1.84
C LEU A 16 -4.57 8.91 -2.05
N GLU A 17 -5.00 9.98 -1.39
CA GLU A 17 -6.32 10.58 -1.62
C GLU A 17 -6.43 11.07 -3.07
N ASP A 18 -5.44 11.78 -3.58
CA ASP A 18 -5.41 12.24 -4.97
C ASP A 18 -5.51 11.06 -5.95
N ILE A 19 -4.75 9.98 -5.70
CA ILE A 19 -4.78 8.77 -6.53
C ILE A 19 -6.16 8.12 -6.52
N VAL A 20 -6.77 7.88 -5.35
CA VAL A 20 -8.08 7.21 -5.29
C VAL A 20 -9.20 8.08 -5.86
N ARG A 21 -9.11 9.41 -5.69
CA ARG A 21 -10.06 10.36 -6.31
C ARG A 21 -9.95 10.34 -7.82
N ASN A 22 -8.75 10.40 -8.37
CA ASN A 22 -8.54 10.31 -9.82
C ASN A 22 -9.05 8.99 -10.39
N ILE A 23 -8.83 7.87 -9.72
CA ILE A 23 -9.37 6.57 -10.12
C ILE A 23 -10.90 6.51 -10.00
N ALA A 24 -11.51 7.24 -9.06
CA ALA A 24 -12.96 7.29 -8.88
C ALA A 24 -13.69 8.20 -9.88
N GLN A 25 -12.99 9.16 -10.51
CA GLN A 25 -13.59 10.15 -11.42
C GLN A 25 -14.55 9.55 -12.47
N PRO A 26 -14.25 8.42 -13.14
CA PRO A 26 -15.16 7.85 -14.15
C PRO A 26 -16.51 7.42 -13.57
N PHE A 27 -16.55 7.01 -12.30
CA PHE A 27 -17.80 6.71 -11.59
C PHE A 27 -18.54 8.00 -11.21
N GLU A 28 -17.83 9.00 -10.71
CA GLU A 28 -18.40 10.30 -10.33
C GLU A 28 -18.98 11.07 -11.53
N ALA A 29 -18.40 10.89 -12.71
CA ALA A 29 -18.88 11.49 -13.96
C ALA A 29 -20.24 10.92 -14.41
N ARG A 30 -20.60 9.70 -13.98
CA ARG A 30 -21.84 9.01 -14.35
C ARG A 30 -22.79 8.89 -13.16
N LYS A 31 -23.15 10.04 -12.57
CA LYS A 31 -24.02 10.13 -11.37
C LYS A 31 -25.39 9.49 -11.53
N GLU A 32 -25.88 9.31 -12.76
CA GLU A 32 -27.16 8.62 -13.01
C GLU A 32 -27.05 7.09 -12.90
N GLU A 33 -25.84 6.54 -13.06
CA GLU A 33 -25.55 5.11 -13.00
C GLU A 33 -24.95 4.71 -11.65
N TYR A 34 -24.14 5.59 -11.05
CA TYR A 34 -23.36 5.32 -9.86
C TYR A 34 -23.68 6.27 -8.71
N ASP A 35 -23.70 5.73 -7.51
CA ASP A 35 -23.70 6.47 -6.26
C ASP A 35 -22.38 6.25 -5.54
N VAL A 36 -21.56 7.30 -5.48
CA VAL A 36 -20.17 7.26 -5.04
C VAL A 36 -20.07 7.81 -3.61
N THR A 37 -19.64 6.97 -2.67
CA THR A 37 -19.44 7.33 -1.27
C THR A 37 -17.97 7.24 -0.90
N TYR A 38 -17.46 8.22 -0.14
CA TYR A 38 -16.09 8.20 0.37
C TYR A 38 -16.07 7.93 1.88
N TYR A 39 -15.20 7.01 2.30
CA TYR A 39 -14.88 6.77 3.69
C TYR A 39 -13.37 6.93 3.92
N ASN A 40 -13.02 8.06 4.54
CA ASN A 40 -11.67 8.29 5.04
C ASN A 40 -11.53 7.63 6.42
N ILE A 41 -10.68 6.62 6.53
CA ILE A 41 -10.35 5.97 7.81
C ILE A 41 -9.65 6.99 8.69
N ARG A 42 -10.14 7.17 9.92
CA ARG A 42 -9.53 8.08 10.90
C ARG A 42 -9.24 7.34 12.19
N LEU A 43 -8.00 7.46 12.68
CA LEU A 43 -7.64 6.99 14.01
C LEU A 43 -8.21 7.95 15.06
N LYS A 44 -8.53 7.45 16.26
CA LYS A 44 -8.82 8.32 17.41
C LYS A 44 -7.58 9.12 17.83
N GLU A 45 -6.42 8.48 17.75
CA GLU A 45 -5.10 9.09 17.94
C GLU A 45 -4.27 8.90 16.67
N ASP A 46 -4.28 9.91 15.81
CA ASP A 46 -3.57 9.85 14.54
C ASP A 46 -2.05 10.06 14.69
N PHE A 47 -1.31 9.69 13.64
CA PHE A 47 0.13 9.88 13.55
C PHE A 47 0.44 11.30 13.09
N PRO A 48 1.43 11.99 13.71
CA PRO A 48 1.82 13.33 13.29
C PRO A 48 2.38 13.30 11.86
N PHE A 49 2.17 14.40 11.15
CA PHE A 49 2.86 14.68 9.90
C PHE A 49 3.26 16.16 9.86
N PRO A 50 4.52 16.50 9.57
CA PRO A 50 5.67 15.61 9.40
C PRO A 50 5.99 14.80 10.67
N TRP A 51 6.70 13.68 10.52
CA TRP A 51 7.04 12.78 11.60
C TRP A 51 8.28 13.27 12.34
N PRO A 52 8.19 13.49 13.66
CA PRO A 52 9.38 13.56 14.49
C PRO A 52 10.23 12.31 14.30
N GLY A 53 11.56 12.48 14.28
CA GLY A 53 12.48 11.41 13.92
C GLY A 53 12.37 10.17 14.82
N ASP A 54 12.03 10.36 16.09
CA ASP A 54 11.74 9.30 17.06
C ASP A 54 10.41 8.59 16.75
N VAL A 55 9.35 9.32 16.41
CA VAL A 55 8.03 8.75 16.06
C VAL A 55 8.14 7.81 14.86
N PHE A 56 8.94 8.15 13.85
CA PHE A 56 9.17 7.29 12.68
C PHE A 56 9.61 5.90 13.10
N PHE A 57 10.79 5.77 13.70
CA PHE A 57 11.31 4.46 14.09
C PHE A 57 10.51 3.83 15.23
N ASN A 58 9.94 4.61 16.14
CA ASN A 58 9.19 4.06 17.25
C ASN A 58 7.86 3.42 16.82
N THR A 59 7.33 3.77 15.65
CA THR A 59 6.09 3.18 15.08
C THR A 59 6.35 1.85 14.35
N PHE A 60 7.60 1.57 13.98
CA PHE A 60 8.00 0.36 13.26
C PHE A 60 7.45 -0.95 13.86
N PRO A 61 7.64 -1.27 15.16
CA PRO A 61 7.31 -2.58 15.67
C PRO A 61 5.80 -2.87 15.63
N GLU A 62 4.96 -1.93 16.05
CA GLU A 62 3.50 -2.07 15.97
C GLU A 62 3.01 -2.15 14.53
N SER A 63 3.57 -1.31 13.64
CA SER A 63 3.22 -1.35 12.22
C SER A 63 3.53 -2.72 11.63
N TYR A 64 4.78 -3.18 11.76
CA TYR A 64 5.21 -4.45 11.17
C TYR A 64 4.45 -5.67 11.73
N LEU A 65 4.18 -5.68 13.03
CA LEU A 65 3.39 -6.73 13.69
C LEU A 65 1.87 -6.57 13.49
N GLN A 66 1.45 -5.54 12.76
CA GLN A 66 0.05 -5.30 12.42
C GLN A 66 -0.82 -5.17 13.68
N ILE A 67 -0.31 -4.45 14.68
CA ILE A 67 -1.05 -4.16 15.92
C ILE A 67 -2.00 -3.00 15.64
N PRO A 68 -3.33 -3.20 15.75
CA PRO A 68 -4.30 -2.16 15.44
C PRO A 68 -4.31 -1.07 16.52
N LYS A 69 -4.75 0.12 16.12
CA LYS A 69 -5.16 1.23 16.97
C LYS A 69 -6.67 1.50 16.82
N GLU A 70 -7.25 2.19 17.79
CA GLU A 70 -8.66 2.58 17.71
C GLU A 70 -8.92 3.54 16.54
N ILE A 71 -10.00 3.26 15.80
CA ILE A 71 -10.53 4.13 14.73
C ILE A 71 -11.87 4.73 15.13
N PHE A 72 -12.21 5.86 14.52
CA PHE A 72 -13.59 6.31 14.50
C PHE A 72 -14.41 5.36 13.62
N PRO A 73 -15.63 4.96 14.07
CA PRO A 73 -16.50 4.11 13.28
C PRO A 73 -16.92 4.83 11.98
N PRO A 74 -17.17 4.10 10.87
CA PRO A 74 -17.90 4.66 9.74
C PRO A 74 -19.30 5.10 10.18
N SER A 75 -19.91 6.02 9.44
CA SER A 75 -21.29 6.44 9.70
C SER A 75 -22.27 5.27 9.53
N ASP A 76 -23.43 5.36 10.18
CA ASP A 76 -24.50 4.38 10.00
C ASP A 76 -24.96 4.27 8.55
N GLU A 77 -24.91 5.38 7.79
CA GLU A 77 -25.20 5.37 6.36
C GLU A 77 -24.24 4.43 5.61
N ILE A 78 -22.93 4.51 5.88
CA ILE A 78 -21.94 3.62 5.25
C ILE A 78 -22.14 2.17 5.72
N LEU A 79 -22.41 1.96 7.01
CA LEU A 79 -22.55 0.61 7.58
C LEU A 79 -23.84 -0.12 7.17
N ASN A 80 -24.88 0.63 6.80
CA ASN A 80 -26.19 0.09 6.43
C ASN A 80 -26.40 0.02 4.91
N LYS A 81 -25.44 0.48 4.11
CA LYS A 81 -25.51 0.47 2.65
C LYS A 81 -24.81 -0.76 2.08
N LYS A 82 -25.45 -1.41 1.10
CA LYS A 82 -24.81 -2.47 0.31
C LYS A 82 -24.05 -1.87 -0.85
N TYR A 83 -22.77 -2.17 -0.95
CA TYR A 83 -21.91 -1.72 -2.04
C TYR A 83 -21.76 -2.79 -3.10
N ASP A 84 -21.74 -2.37 -4.37
CA ASP A 84 -21.49 -3.25 -5.51
C ASP A 84 -19.99 -3.34 -5.85
N LEU A 85 -19.22 -2.30 -5.49
CA LEU A 85 -17.76 -2.23 -5.69
C LEU A 85 -17.12 -1.41 -4.57
N VAL A 86 -15.98 -1.87 -4.06
CA VAL A 86 -15.11 -1.12 -3.14
C VAL A 86 -13.77 -0.82 -3.80
N LEU A 87 -13.41 0.46 -3.88
CA LEU A 87 -12.05 0.90 -4.20
C LEU A 87 -11.29 1.11 -2.89
N PHE A 88 -10.37 0.21 -2.58
CA PHE A 88 -9.66 0.16 -1.30
C PHE A 88 -8.24 0.73 -1.40
N GLY A 89 -8.11 2.01 -1.08
CA GLY A 89 -6.84 2.72 -1.00
C GLY A 89 -6.07 2.39 0.27
N TYR A 90 -4.83 1.92 0.15
CA TYR A 90 -3.96 1.69 1.30
C TYR A 90 -2.52 2.18 1.11
N GLN A 91 -1.89 2.55 2.22
CA GLN A 91 -0.48 2.92 2.29
C GLN A 91 0.35 1.77 2.88
N VAL A 92 1.61 1.70 2.47
CA VAL A 92 2.57 0.70 2.97
C VAL A 92 3.51 1.36 3.97
N TRP A 93 3.49 0.89 5.21
CA TRP A 93 4.47 1.25 6.23
C TRP A 93 5.29 0.01 6.60
N TYR A 94 6.62 0.12 6.57
CA TYR A 94 7.50 -0.97 6.98
C TYR A 94 7.21 -2.33 6.32
N LEU A 95 6.89 -2.36 5.02
CA LEU A 95 6.58 -3.58 4.26
C LEU A 95 5.28 -4.28 4.71
N THR A 96 4.32 -3.51 5.23
CA THR A 96 3.01 -3.98 5.67
C THR A 96 1.95 -2.91 5.41
N PRO A 97 0.65 -3.24 5.37
CA PRO A 97 -0.37 -2.20 5.33
C PRO A 97 -0.25 -1.31 6.58
N SER A 98 -0.44 0.00 6.41
CA SER A 98 -0.27 0.96 7.51
C SER A 98 -1.19 0.65 8.69
N ILE A 99 -0.85 1.17 9.88
CA ILE A 99 -1.63 0.92 11.10
C ILE A 99 -3.11 1.29 10.93
N PRO A 100 -3.50 2.46 10.38
CA PRO A 100 -4.91 2.79 10.11
C PRO A 100 -5.62 1.75 9.23
N ILE A 101 -4.94 1.24 8.22
CA ILE A 101 -5.49 0.23 7.30
C ILE A 101 -5.70 -1.10 8.04
N ILE A 102 -4.71 -1.55 8.82
CA ILE A 102 -4.84 -2.74 9.65
C ILE A 102 -5.91 -2.57 10.72
N SER A 103 -6.01 -1.39 11.34
CA SER A 103 -7.07 -1.08 12.30
C SER A 103 -8.45 -1.29 11.70
N PHE A 104 -8.69 -0.75 10.50
CA PHE A 104 -9.95 -0.93 9.79
C PHE A 104 -10.20 -2.40 9.43
N LEU A 105 -9.22 -3.10 8.85
CA LEU A 105 -9.35 -4.51 8.49
C LEU A 105 -9.67 -5.41 9.69
N LYS A 106 -9.27 -5.01 10.91
CA LYS A 106 -9.51 -5.74 12.16
C LYS A 106 -10.70 -5.22 12.98
N SER A 107 -11.44 -4.19 12.54
CA SER A 107 -12.45 -3.50 13.36
C SER A 107 -13.86 -4.11 13.32
N GLY A 108 -14.07 -5.20 12.58
CA GLY A 108 -15.41 -5.74 12.27
C GLY A 108 -16.20 -4.93 11.24
N PHE A 109 -15.96 -3.61 11.14
CA PHE A 109 -16.55 -2.76 10.09
C PHE A 109 -16.15 -3.22 8.69
N ALA A 110 -14.89 -3.63 8.51
CA ALA A 110 -14.40 -4.12 7.22
C ALA A 110 -15.17 -5.34 6.73
N GLU A 111 -15.47 -6.30 7.61
CA GLU A 111 -16.25 -7.49 7.24
C GLU A 111 -17.67 -7.09 6.82
N ARG A 112 -18.32 -6.24 7.62
CA ARG A 112 -19.68 -5.75 7.34
C ARG A 112 -19.79 -5.04 5.99
N ILE A 113 -18.74 -4.34 5.57
CA ILE A 113 -18.71 -3.57 4.32
C ILE A 113 -18.28 -4.43 3.12
N MET A 114 -17.26 -5.27 3.28
CA MET A 114 -16.57 -5.91 2.15
C MET A 114 -16.97 -7.35 1.88
N LYS A 115 -17.67 -8.01 2.80
CA LYS A 115 -18.07 -9.41 2.63
C LYS A 115 -18.93 -9.58 1.37
N ASP A 116 -18.54 -10.54 0.53
CA ASP A 116 -19.15 -10.85 -0.76
C ASP A 116 -19.12 -9.72 -1.80
N THR A 117 -18.39 -8.64 -1.53
CA THR A 117 -18.27 -7.45 -2.40
C THR A 117 -16.98 -7.52 -3.23
N ASP A 118 -17.05 -7.04 -4.47
CA ASP A 118 -15.88 -6.89 -5.33
C ASP A 118 -14.99 -5.75 -4.82
N VAL A 119 -13.69 -6.01 -4.69
CA VAL A 119 -12.71 -5.06 -4.14
C VAL A 119 -11.57 -4.88 -5.13
N VAL A 120 -11.24 -3.63 -5.44
CA VAL A 120 -10.02 -3.25 -6.14
C VAL A 120 -9.08 -2.55 -5.16
N THR A 121 -7.91 -3.13 -4.91
CA THR A 121 -6.91 -2.51 -4.04
C THR A 121 -6.10 -1.47 -4.79
N ILE A 122 -5.85 -0.33 -4.18
CA ILE A 122 -5.10 0.79 -4.75
C ILE A 122 -4.02 1.19 -3.76
N SER A 123 -2.77 1.24 -4.20
CA SER A 123 -1.66 1.70 -3.38
C SER A 123 -0.82 2.74 -4.11
N GLY A 124 -0.36 3.74 -3.35
CA GLY A 124 0.64 4.71 -3.76
C GLY A 124 1.81 4.61 -2.79
N THR A 125 2.94 4.11 -3.26
CA THR A 125 4.06 3.74 -2.37
C THR A 125 5.39 4.20 -2.92
N ARG A 126 6.45 4.01 -2.14
CA ARG A 126 7.81 4.24 -2.61
C ARG A 126 8.16 3.24 -3.71
N ASN A 127 8.53 2.02 -3.36
CA ASN A 127 8.95 1.02 -4.35
C ASN A 127 8.86 -0.42 -3.85
N MET A 128 8.38 -0.62 -2.61
CA MET A 128 8.30 -1.91 -1.96
C MET A 128 6.91 -2.07 -1.32
N TRP A 129 6.02 -2.72 -2.06
CA TRP A 129 4.61 -2.91 -1.71
C TRP A 129 4.17 -4.38 -1.77
N MET A 130 4.98 -5.26 -2.37
CA MET A 130 4.54 -6.59 -2.80
C MET A 130 4.12 -7.47 -1.61
N LEU A 131 4.95 -7.55 -0.56
CA LEU A 131 4.61 -8.33 0.64
C LEU A 131 3.51 -7.66 1.48
N SER A 132 3.35 -6.34 1.37
CA SER A 132 2.20 -5.67 1.97
C SER A 132 0.89 -6.09 1.29
N GLN A 133 0.88 -6.17 -0.04
CA GLN A 133 -0.28 -6.67 -0.78
C GLN A 133 -0.55 -8.14 -0.43
N GLU A 134 0.47 -8.98 -0.30
CA GLU A 134 0.27 -10.39 0.08
C GLU A 134 -0.40 -10.52 1.46
N LYS A 135 0.00 -9.70 2.44
CA LYS A 135 -0.69 -9.64 3.74
C LYS A 135 -2.14 -9.15 3.59
N LEU A 136 -2.35 -8.13 2.76
CA LEU A 136 -3.69 -7.59 2.51
C LEU A 136 -4.62 -8.63 1.85
N LYS A 137 -4.12 -9.43 0.89
CA LYS A 137 -4.86 -10.53 0.27
C LYS A 137 -5.37 -11.54 1.30
N VAL A 138 -4.57 -11.86 2.31
CA VAL A 138 -4.99 -12.74 3.42
C VAL A 138 -6.18 -12.13 4.15
N TYR A 139 -6.09 -10.86 4.56
CA TYR A 139 -7.21 -10.18 5.23
C TYR A 139 -8.47 -10.14 4.36
N LEU A 140 -8.35 -9.76 3.09
CA LEU A 140 -9.52 -9.69 2.20
C LEU A 140 -10.18 -11.07 2.02
N LYS A 141 -9.37 -12.13 1.90
CA LYS A 141 -9.89 -13.51 1.84
C LYS A 141 -10.62 -13.89 3.13
N ASP A 142 -10.03 -13.59 4.29
CA ASP A 142 -10.62 -13.93 5.59
C ASP A 142 -11.93 -13.16 5.85
N LEU A 143 -12.04 -11.94 5.33
CA LEU A 143 -13.26 -11.11 5.36
C LEU A 143 -14.34 -11.57 4.36
N GLY A 144 -14.04 -12.55 3.50
CA GLY A 144 -14.93 -12.96 2.41
C GLY A 144 -15.07 -11.93 1.29
N ALA A 145 -14.14 -10.99 1.18
CA ALA A 145 -14.11 -9.99 0.11
C ALA A 145 -13.55 -10.59 -1.20
N LYS A 146 -14.09 -10.16 -2.34
CA LYS A 146 -13.69 -10.65 -3.67
C LYS A 146 -12.67 -9.70 -4.26
N LEU A 147 -11.38 -9.95 -4.05
CA LEU A 147 -10.33 -9.16 -4.67
C LEU A 147 -10.34 -9.38 -6.20
N THR A 148 -10.77 -8.37 -6.97
CA THR A 148 -10.91 -8.43 -8.44
C THR A 148 -9.85 -7.62 -9.18
N GLY A 149 -9.20 -6.68 -8.49
CA GLY A 149 -8.12 -5.88 -9.08
C GLY A 149 -7.13 -5.36 -8.05
N ASN A 150 -5.92 -5.05 -8.50
CA ASN A 150 -4.86 -4.43 -7.73
C ASN A 150 -4.08 -3.44 -8.59
N ILE A 151 -3.95 -2.22 -8.08
CA ILE A 151 -3.16 -1.12 -8.64
C ILE A 151 -2.09 -0.74 -7.61
N ALA A 152 -0.83 -0.66 -8.06
CA ALA A 152 0.31 -0.27 -7.24
C ALA A 152 1.16 0.77 -7.97
N LEU A 153 0.87 2.04 -7.68
CA LEU A 153 1.67 3.16 -8.14
C LEU A 153 2.89 3.33 -7.23
N VAL A 154 4.04 3.56 -7.85
CA VAL A 154 5.34 3.58 -7.17
C VAL A 154 6.13 4.82 -7.56
N ASP A 155 6.93 5.31 -6.63
CA ASP A 155 8.05 6.20 -6.95
C ASP A 155 9.03 5.45 -7.88
N ARG A 156 9.22 6.01 -9.09
CA ARG A 156 10.05 5.39 -10.12
C ARG A 156 11.54 5.72 -10.02
N HIS A 157 11.94 6.64 -9.14
CA HIS A 157 13.36 6.93 -8.90
C HIS A 157 14.13 5.65 -8.47
N ASP A 158 15.46 5.70 -8.57
CA ASP A 158 16.29 4.63 -8.03
C ASP A 158 16.09 4.50 -6.51
N ASN A 159 16.41 3.33 -5.97
CA ASN A 159 16.08 3.02 -4.58
C ASN A 159 16.75 3.96 -3.56
N TYR A 160 17.93 4.52 -3.84
CA TYR A 160 18.64 5.38 -2.89
C TYR A 160 18.10 6.80 -2.95
N THR A 161 17.93 7.36 -4.15
CA THR A 161 17.27 8.66 -4.33
C THR A 161 15.90 8.65 -3.69
N SER A 162 15.13 7.60 -3.93
CA SER A 162 13.79 7.41 -3.37
C SER A 162 13.79 7.27 -1.84
N VAL A 163 14.82 6.67 -1.24
CA VAL A 163 15.00 6.66 0.24
C VAL A 163 15.26 8.07 0.77
N LEU A 164 16.13 8.85 0.11
CA LEU A 164 16.46 10.20 0.55
C LEU A 164 15.26 11.15 0.44
N THR A 165 14.54 11.10 -0.68
CA THR A 165 13.35 11.94 -0.90
C THR A 165 12.21 11.57 0.05
N ILE A 166 11.95 10.27 0.31
CA ILE A 166 10.89 9.89 1.26
C ILE A 166 11.25 10.28 2.70
N LEU A 167 12.53 10.16 3.12
CA LEU A 167 12.95 10.57 4.46
C LEU A 167 12.84 12.08 4.62
N ARG A 168 13.26 12.87 3.62
CA ARG A 168 13.00 14.32 3.58
C ARG A 168 11.51 14.59 3.74
N TRP A 169 10.68 14.01 2.88
CA TRP A 169 9.24 14.30 2.88
C TRP A 169 8.57 13.92 4.20
N LEU A 170 8.83 12.73 4.73
CA LEU A 170 8.20 12.29 5.97
C LEU A 170 8.67 13.08 7.18
N THR A 171 9.92 13.57 7.23
CA THR A 171 10.46 14.26 8.41
C THR A 171 10.33 15.78 8.35
N THR A 172 10.30 16.39 7.17
CA THR A 172 10.23 17.85 6.99
C THR A 172 8.93 18.32 6.34
N GLY A 173 8.12 17.42 5.79
CA GLY A 173 6.94 17.76 5.00
C GLY A 173 7.25 18.18 3.56
N GLN A 174 8.53 18.28 3.19
CA GLN A 174 8.93 18.78 1.87
C GLN A 174 8.84 17.69 0.78
N LYS A 175 7.68 17.61 0.11
CA LYS A 175 7.47 16.75 -1.07
C LYS A 175 8.30 17.24 -2.26
N GLU A 176 8.23 18.54 -2.53
CA GLU A 176 8.80 19.18 -3.73
C GLU A 176 10.31 18.97 -3.88
N LYS A 177 10.79 19.13 -5.13
CA LYS A 177 12.21 19.13 -5.45
C LYS A 177 12.96 20.12 -4.54
N SER A 178 14.09 19.69 -4.01
CA SER A 178 14.93 20.51 -3.13
C SER A 178 16.41 20.19 -3.38
N GLY A 179 17.16 21.20 -3.83
CA GLY A 179 18.54 21.02 -4.27
C GLY A 179 18.67 20.00 -5.41
N MET A 180 19.54 18.99 -5.20
CA MET A 180 19.75 17.89 -6.15
C MET A 180 18.71 16.77 -6.03
N LEU A 181 17.91 16.74 -4.95
CA LEU A 181 16.93 15.68 -4.72
C LEU A 181 15.61 16.02 -5.43
N PRO A 182 15.08 15.12 -6.27
CA PRO A 182 13.81 15.32 -6.98
C PRO A 182 12.62 15.36 -6.01
N ALA A 183 11.41 15.51 -6.54
CA ALA A 183 10.19 15.37 -5.76
C ALA A 183 10.08 13.94 -5.17
N ALA A 184 9.46 13.83 -4.00
CA ALA A 184 9.27 12.56 -3.31
C ALA A 184 7.94 11.90 -3.69
N GLY A 185 7.93 10.56 -3.72
CA GLY A 185 6.71 9.78 -3.90
C GLY A 185 6.36 9.48 -5.34
N VAL A 186 5.09 9.21 -5.59
CA VAL A 186 4.57 8.97 -6.95
C VAL A 186 4.56 10.31 -7.69
N SER A 187 5.00 10.28 -8.96
CA SER A 187 5.05 11.49 -9.80
C SER A 187 3.66 12.07 -10.03
N ASP A 188 3.57 13.39 -10.19
CA ASP A 188 2.29 14.06 -10.44
C ASP A 188 1.69 13.65 -11.79
N GLU A 189 2.53 13.28 -12.77
CA GLU A 189 2.12 12.68 -14.04
C GLU A 189 1.47 11.31 -13.84
N GLU A 190 1.99 10.46 -12.95
CA GLU A 190 1.36 9.17 -12.63
C GLU A 190 0.09 9.33 -11.79
N ILE A 191 0.06 10.30 -10.87
CA ILE A 191 -1.13 10.60 -10.07
C ILE A 191 -2.25 11.11 -10.98
N SER A 192 -2.00 12.13 -11.80
CA SER A 192 -2.98 12.67 -12.75
C SER A 192 -3.38 11.64 -13.81
N GLY A 193 -2.41 10.86 -14.32
CA GLY A 193 -2.65 9.79 -15.28
C GLY A 193 -3.41 8.59 -14.71
N SER A 194 -3.61 8.49 -13.38
CA SER A 194 -4.27 7.35 -12.76
C SER A 194 -5.77 7.22 -13.09
N VAL A 195 -6.41 8.28 -13.60
CA VAL A 195 -7.79 8.27 -14.12
C VAL A 195 -7.99 7.15 -15.16
N LYS A 196 -6.95 6.83 -15.94
CA LYS A 196 -7.00 5.74 -16.92
C LYS A 196 -7.37 4.39 -16.29
N TYR A 197 -6.92 4.13 -15.05
CA TYR A 197 -7.26 2.90 -14.35
C TYR A 197 -8.72 2.90 -13.91
N GLY A 198 -9.25 4.06 -13.51
CA GLY A 198 -10.69 4.23 -13.27
C GLY A 198 -11.54 3.85 -14.48
N ASN A 199 -11.14 4.30 -15.68
CA ASN A 199 -11.86 3.99 -16.92
C ASN A 199 -11.85 2.49 -17.23
N ILE A 200 -10.72 1.81 -16.97
CA ILE A 200 -10.60 0.36 -17.14
C ILE A 200 -11.54 -0.36 -16.15
N ILE A 201 -11.50 0.01 -14.87
CA ILE A 201 -12.37 -0.60 -13.85
C ILE A 201 -13.85 -0.40 -14.20
N GLU A 202 -14.24 0.83 -14.53
CA GLU A 202 -15.62 1.18 -14.88
C GLU A 202 -16.13 0.37 -16.07
N LYS A 203 -15.33 0.23 -17.13
CA LYS A 203 -15.66 -0.58 -18.31
C LYS A 203 -15.91 -2.05 -17.96
N HIS A 204 -15.06 -2.64 -17.12
CA HIS A 204 -15.22 -4.03 -16.69
C HIS A 204 -16.38 -4.22 -15.71
N PHE A 205 -16.61 -3.22 -14.85
CA PHE A 205 -17.69 -3.22 -13.88
C PHE A 205 -19.06 -3.10 -14.54
N SER A 206 -19.25 -2.14 -15.46
CA SER A 206 -20.50 -1.93 -16.19
C SER A 206 -20.87 -3.11 -17.10
N SER A 207 -19.87 -3.79 -17.68
CA SER A 207 -20.07 -5.01 -18.47
C SER A 207 -20.25 -6.28 -17.64
N GLY A 208 -20.16 -6.20 -16.31
CA GLY A 208 -20.30 -7.34 -15.40
C GLY A 208 -19.18 -8.38 -15.50
N ASN A 209 -18.04 -8.03 -16.11
CA ASN A 209 -16.92 -8.95 -16.32
C ASN A 209 -15.63 -8.46 -15.65
N LEU A 210 -15.58 -8.62 -14.33
CA LEU A 210 -14.39 -8.32 -13.52
C LEU A 210 -13.32 -9.42 -13.55
N SER A 211 -13.62 -10.61 -14.10
CA SER A 211 -12.70 -11.75 -14.11
C SER A 211 -11.40 -11.50 -14.89
N VAL A 212 -11.46 -10.61 -15.88
CA VAL A 212 -10.33 -10.20 -16.73
C VAL A 212 -9.81 -8.79 -16.41
N LEU A 213 -10.32 -8.16 -15.34
CA LEU A 213 -9.91 -6.80 -14.93
C LEU A 213 -8.41 -6.74 -14.59
N GLN A 214 -7.92 -7.67 -13.76
CA GLN A 214 -6.52 -7.62 -13.33
C GLN A 214 -5.51 -7.72 -14.50
N PRO A 215 -5.67 -8.67 -15.44
CA PRO A 215 -4.84 -8.69 -16.66
C PRO A 215 -4.82 -7.37 -17.42
N ASP A 216 -5.98 -6.71 -17.62
CA ASP A 216 -6.07 -5.45 -18.37
C ASP A 216 -5.39 -4.30 -17.60
N LEU A 217 -5.59 -4.22 -16.28
CA LEU A 217 -4.87 -3.28 -15.41
C LEU A 217 -3.34 -3.46 -15.53
N VAL A 218 -2.84 -4.70 -15.47
CA VAL A 218 -1.41 -5.00 -15.60
C VAL A 218 -0.88 -4.60 -16.97
N GLN A 219 -1.61 -4.90 -18.05
CA GLN A 219 -1.25 -4.51 -19.42
C GLN A 219 -1.14 -2.99 -19.57
N ASN A 220 -1.96 -2.23 -18.85
CA ASN A 220 -1.97 -0.76 -18.86
C ASN A 220 -1.03 -0.13 -17.81
N GLY A 221 -0.16 -0.93 -17.18
CA GLY A 221 0.90 -0.44 -16.29
C GLY A 221 0.48 -0.21 -14.84
N ALA A 222 -0.68 -0.75 -14.40
CA ALA A 222 -1.16 -0.60 -13.03
C ALA A 222 -0.26 -1.28 -11.99
N VAL A 223 0.56 -2.26 -12.41
CA VAL A 223 1.41 -3.04 -11.50
C VAL A 223 2.79 -3.26 -12.09
N GLU A 224 3.77 -2.56 -11.54
CA GLU A 224 5.19 -2.77 -11.83
C GLU A 224 5.85 -3.65 -10.75
N ILE A 225 6.48 -4.75 -11.17
CA ILE A 225 7.28 -5.60 -10.28
C ILE A 225 8.75 -5.48 -10.67
N ARG A 226 9.56 -4.97 -9.73
CA ARG A 226 11.02 -4.94 -9.81
C ARG A 226 11.60 -6.16 -9.08
N PRO A 227 12.14 -7.17 -9.79
CA PRO A 227 12.53 -8.45 -9.18
C PRO A 227 13.57 -8.33 -8.05
N PHE A 228 14.49 -7.36 -8.17
CA PHE A 228 15.46 -7.06 -7.12
C PHE A 228 14.77 -6.66 -5.80
N LEU A 229 13.79 -5.75 -5.87
CA LEU A 229 13.07 -5.25 -4.69
C LEU A 229 12.25 -6.35 -4.02
N VAL A 230 11.71 -7.31 -4.79
CA VAL A 230 11.05 -8.50 -4.22
C VAL A 230 12.00 -9.29 -3.32
N ARG A 231 13.30 -9.37 -3.66
CA ARG A 231 14.31 -10.04 -2.83
C ARG A 231 14.64 -9.21 -1.59
N VAL A 232 14.80 -7.90 -1.75
CA VAL A 232 15.05 -6.97 -0.64
C VAL A 232 13.91 -7.04 0.37
N GLU A 233 12.66 -7.01 -0.08
CA GLU A 233 11.48 -7.13 0.79
C GLU A 233 11.45 -8.44 1.59
N LYS A 234 11.78 -9.57 0.95
CA LYS A 234 11.82 -10.88 1.62
C LYS A 234 12.88 -10.94 2.71
N VAL A 235 14.08 -10.39 2.44
CA VAL A 235 15.15 -10.32 3.43
C VAL A 235 14.76 -9.36 4.55
N GLY A 236 14.26 -8.17 4.19
CA GLY A 236 13.74 -7.16 5.12
C GLY A 236 12.67 -7.71 6.05
N ASN A 237 11.67 -8.44 5.54
CA ASN A 237 10.61 -9.03 6.37
C ASN A 237 11.16 -10.01 7.43
N LYS A 238 12.11 -10.89 7.08
CA LYS A 238 12.71 -11.80 8.05
C LYS A 238 13.37 -11.04 9.20
N ILE A 239 14.12 -10.01 8.86
CA ILE A 239 14.83 -9.19 9.85
C ILE A 239 13.86 -8.34 10.66
N PHE A 240 12.87 -7.73 10.00
CA PHE A 240 11.85 -6.92 10.65
C PHE A 240 11.04 -7.74 11.64
N THR A 241 10.76 -9.01 11.33
CA THR A 241 10.15 -9.95 12.27
C THR A 241 10.96 -10.10 13.56
N ILE A 242 12.29 -10.24 13.45
CA ILE A 242 13.17 -10.39 14.62
C ILE A 242 13.18 -9.11 15.45
N TRP A 243 13.42 -7.96 14.79
CA TRP A 243 13.49 -6.67 15.48
C TRP A 243 12.18 -6.28 16.12
N SER A 244 11.06 -6.39 15.41
CA SER A 244 9.75 -5.99 15.93
C SER A 244 9.37 -6.81 17.17
N ASN A 245 9.56 -8.14 17.11
CA ASN A 245 9.31 -9.02 18.25
C ASN A 245 10.24 -8.72 19.43
N LEU A 246 11.53 -8.46 19.17
CA LEU A 246 12.48 -8.10 20.22
C LEU A 246 12.07 -6.80 20.92
N ILE A 247 11.69 -5.77 20.15
CA ILE A 247 11.29 -4.47 20.68
C ILE A 247 9.98 -4.55 21.48
N ILE A 248 8.96 -5.28 20.98
CA ILE A 248 7.69 -5.44 21.70
C ILE A 248 7.87 -6.24 23.01
N LYS A 249 8.71 -7.28 23.00
CA LYS A 249 8.93 -8.13 24.18
C LYS A 249 9.72 -7.41 25.28
N LYS A 250 10.69 -6.56 24.93
CA LYS A 250 11.58 -5.86 25.88
C LYS A 250 11.21 -4.38 26.02
N LYS A 251 10.03 -4.11 26.59
CA LYS A 251 9.46 -2.76 26.71
C LYS A 251 10.39 -1.79 27.45
N GLU A 252 11.06 -2.25 28.50
CA GLU A 252 12.01 -1.49 29.31
C GLU A 252 13.26 -1.06 28.53
N LYS A 253 13.64 -1.83 27.49
CA LYS A 253 14.77 -1.52 26.61
C LYS A 253 14.35 -0.91 25.28
N ARG A 254 13.05 -0.61 25.08
CA ARG A 254 12.51 -0.11 23.81
C ARG A 254 13.28 1.11 23.28
N PRO A 255 13.56 2.18 24.06
CA PRO A 255 14.28 3.35 23.53
C PRO A 255 15.67 2.98 22.98
N LEU A 256 16.39 2.10 23.69
CA LEU A 256 17.71 1.62 23.28
C LEU A 256 17.63 0.73 22.02
N LEU A 257 16.67 -0.19 21.98
CA LEU A 257 16.47 -1.08 20.83
C LEU A 257 16.03 -0.32 19.57
N ILE A 258 15.20 0.72 19.70
CA ILE A 258 14.84 1.61 18.59
C ILE A 258 16.07 2.36 18.07
N LYS A 259 16.95 2.84 18.96
CA LYS A 259 18.21 3.48 18.54
C LYS A 259 19.10 2.51 17.75
N PHE A 260 19.25 1.27 18.21
CA PHE A 260 19.99 0.25 17.46
C PHE A 260 19.31 -0.13 16.14
N PHE A 261 17.99 -0.26 16.13
CA PHE A 261 17.23 -0.53 14.91
C PHE A 261 17.38 0.58 13.89
N LYS A 262 17.39 1.86 14.31
CA LYS A 262 17.66 3.01 13.42
C LYS A 262 19.01 2.86 12.73
N VAL A 263 20.08 2.59 13.48
CA VAL A 263 21.43 2.39 12.92
C VAL A 263 21.45 1.17 11.99
N TYR A 264 20.83 0.08 12.42
CA TYR A 264 20.70 -1.14 11.62
C TYR A 264 19.99 -0.88 10.28
N LEU A 265 18.86 -0.18 10.30
CA LEU A 265 18.07 0.09 9.11
C LEU A 265 18.86 0.95 8.11
N MET A 266 19.58 1.97 8.59
CA MET A 266 20.47 2.77 7.74
C MET A 266 21.59 1.91 7.14
N ALA A 267 22.26 1.08 7.93
CA ALA A 267 23.27 0.15 7.43
C ALA A 267 22.68 -0.85 6.42
N ALA A 268 21.46 -1.34 6.66
CA ALA A 268 20.79 -2.26 5.76
C ALA A 268 20.48 -1.63 4.39
N ILE A 269 20.09 -0.36 4.38
CA ILE A 269 19.83 0.37 3.13
C ILE A 269 21.14 0.61 2.37
N TRP A 270 22.16 1.17 3.02
CA TRP A 270 23.37 1.64 2.33
C TRP A 270 24.42 0.56 2.07
N ILE A 271 24.45 -0.50 2.86
CA ILE A 271 25.49 -1.54 2.81
C ILE A 271 24.91 -2.89 2.38
N ILE A 272 23.79 -3.31 2.98
CA ILE A 272 23.21 -4.64 2.67
C ILE A 272 22.50 -4.63 1.30
N SER A 273 21.78 -3.57 0.96
CA SER A 273 21.08 -3.47 -0.34
C SER A 273 22.01 -3.63 -1.56
N PRO A 274 23.18 -2.96 -1.65
CA PRO A 274 24.15 -3.22 -2.72
C PRO A 274 24.62 -4.68 -2.78
N VAL A 275 24.89 -5.30 -1.63
CA VAL A 275 25.31 -6.72 -1.57
C VAL A 275 24.21 -7.63 -2.10
N VAL A 276 22.96 -7.39 -1.70
CA VAL A 276 21.80 -8.12 -2.23
C VAL A 276 21.64 -7.90 -3.73
N LEU A 277 21.94 -6.70 -4.24
CA LEU A 277 21.87 -6.38 -5.67
C LEU A 277 22.91 -7.18 -6.47
N VAL A 278 24.16 -7.19 -6.02
CA VAL A 278 25.24 -7.96 -6.67
C VAL A 278 24.87 -9.45 -6.71
N LEU A 279 24.46 -10.03 -5.57
CA LEU A 279 24.00 -11.41 -5.51
C LEU A 279 22.78 -11.67 -6.39
N HIS A 280 21.86 -10.70 -6.48
CA HIS A 280 20.69 -10.79 -7.35
C HIS A 280 21.11 -10.86 -8.81
N LEU A 281 22.00 -9.98 -9.25
CA LEU A 281 22.50 -9.91 -10.63
C LEU A 281 23.21 -11.21 -11.02
N LEU A 282 24.17 -11.68 -10.21
CA LEU A 282 24.93 -12.91 -10.45
C LEU A 282 24.02 -14.14 -10.57
N THR A 283 22.96 -14.20 -9.78
CA THR A 283 22.03 -15.34 -9.79
C THR A 283 20.86 -15.17 -10.76
N THR A 284 20.81 -14.09 -11.54
CA THR A 284 19.70 -13.81 -12.48
C THR A 284 19.57 -14.84 -13.59
N PRO A 285 20.65 -15.20 -14.32
CA PRO A 285 20.55 -16.14 -15.43
C PRO A 285 20.02 -17.50 -14.96
N ILE A 286 20.51 -17.97 -13.80
CA ILE A 286 20.18 -19.27 -13.22
C ILE A 286 18.71 -19.35 -12.78
N PHE A 287 18.16 -18.28 -12.20
CA PHE A 287 16.80 -18.28 -11.64
C PHE A 287 15.77 -17.52 -12.48
N TRP A 288 16.04 -17.27 -13.77
CA TRP A 288 15.19 -16.44 -14.63
C TRP A 288 13.73 -16.92 -14.68
N SER A 289 13.48 -18.19 -15.00
CA SER A 289 12.13 -18.75 -15.08
C SER A 289 11.37 -18.64 -13.76
N LYS A 290 12.04 -18.94 -12.64
CA LYS A 290 11.46 -18.81 -11.29
C LYS A 290 11.07 -17.37 -10.97
N ARG A 291 11.89 -16.40 -11.37
CA ARG A 291 11.64 -14.96 -11.16
C ARG A 291 10.49 -14.48 -12.02
N GLN A 292 10.37 -14.95 -13.26
CA GLN A 292 9.26 -14.59 -14.13
C GLN A 292 7.92 -15.12 -13.59
N LYS A 293 7.88 -16.39 -13.15
CA LYS A 293 6.70 -16.94 -12.46
C LYS A 293 6.34 -16.15 -11.21
N GLN A 294 7.35 -15.72 -10.45
CA GLN A 294 7.12 -14.88 -9.27
C GLN A 294 6.58 -13.49 -9.65
N LYS A 295 7.10 -12.87 -10.72
CA LYS A 295 6.60 -11.60 -11.23
C LYS A 295 5.14 -11.70 -11.62
N THR A 296 4.77 -12.67 -12.45
CA THR A 296 3.38 -12.89 -12.87
C THR A 296 2.46 -13.13 -11.67
N TYR A 297 2.91 -13.92 -10.68
CA TYR A 297 2.15 -14.12 -9.45
C TYR A 297 1.90 -12.82 -8.67
N LEU A 298 2.94 -12.01 -8.46
CA LEU A 298 2.84 -10.74 -7.72
C LEU A 298 2.07 -9.66 -8.48
N GLN A 299 2.02 -9.74 -9.82
CA GLN A 299 1.12 -8.93 -10.63
C GLN A 299 -0.35 -9.37 -10.52
N GLY A 300 -0.61 -10.59 -10.04
CA GLY A 300 -1.95 -11.15 -9.89
C GLY A 300 -2.57 -10.88 -8.53
N ILE A 301 -3.87 -11.18 -8.45
CA ILE A 301 -4.71 -11.05 -7.26
C ILE A 301 -4.82 -12.33 -6.43
N ASN A 302 -4.41 -13.47 -6.99
CA ASN A 302 -4.51 -14.76 -6.32
C ASN A 302 -3.59 -14.84 -5.10
N LEU A 303 -4.04 -15.57 -4.08
CA LEU A 303 -3.27 -15.96 -2.91
C LEU A 303 -2.79 -17.41 -3.09
N LYS A 304 -1.51 -17.66 -2.79
CA LYS A 304 -0.93 -19.01 -2.78
C LYS A 304 -1.40 -19.87 -1.61
#